data_AF-A0A1I4VL13-F1
#
_entry.id   AF-A0A1I4VL13-F1
#
_cell.length_a   1.000
_cell.length_b   1.000
_cell.length_c   1.000
_cell.angle_alpha   90.00
_cell.angle_beta   90.00
_cell.angle_gamma   90.00
#
_symmetry.space_group_name_H-M   'P 1'
#
loop_
_entity.id
_entity.type
_entity.pdbx_description
1 polymer ?
#
loop_
_entity_poly.entity_id
_entity_poly.type
_entity_poly.pdbx_seq_one_letter_code
_entity_poly.pdbx_strand_id
1 'polypeptide(L)'
;MEAGRIVYTVSIPKLKIPALVKSYSDISKWHERTCKNLEIFNESDRIYELDNFAEGLLIVIDEAYKLWPAAGRAKASEDIECLREHRHHGLDIYIVAQTPSYIHADVLGLVQKHLHITPTWKGRRIYEWSEYCSTPRLKTSKENAVESVYKLPTKSFDLYESALFTLNRVKKYISNSGYLSQPSYLRH
;
A
#
# COMPACT_ATOMS: atom_id res chain seq x y z
N MET A 1 -2.16 -14.93 -5.36
CA MET A 1 -3.13 -15.07 -4.26
C MET A 1 -3.35 -16.56 -4.10
N GLU A 2 -2.89 -17.13 -3.00
CA GLU A 2 -3.24 -18.52 -2.66
C GLU A 2 -4.76 -18.60 -2.51
N ALA A 3 -5.36 -19.63 -3.11
CA ALA A 3 -6.81 -19.80 -3.11
C ALA A 3 -7.30 -19.97 -1.66
N GLY A 4 -8.17 -19.07 -1.18
CA GLY A 4 -8.87 -19.21 0.11
C GLY A 4 -8.60 -18.13 1.15
N ARG A 5 -7.62 -17.23 0.98
CA ARG A 5 -7.43 -16.12 1.93
C ARG A 5 -8.47 -15.02 1.73
N ILE A 6 -9.10 -14.60 2.83
CA ILE A 6 -10.00 -13.44 2.84
C ILE A 6 -9.14 -12.17 2.71
N VAL A 7 -9.51 -11.29 1.77
CA VAL A 7 -8.79 -10.04 1.50
C VAL A 7 -9.61 -8.87 2.00
N TYR A 8 -9.02 -8.07 2.88
CA TYR A 8 -9.56 -6.78 3.31
C TYR A 8 -8.83 -5.66 2.59
N THR A 9 -9.57 -4.68 2.10
CA THR A 9 -8.98 -3.52 1.40
C THR A 9 -9.49 -2.22 1.96
N VAL A 10 -8.60 -1.24 2.08
CA VAL A 10 -8.95 0.13 2.45
C VAL A 10 -8.63 1.07 1.31
N SER A 11 -9.58 1.93 0.96
CA SER A 11 -9.42 3.00 -0.03
C SER A 11 -9.07 2.55 -1.46
N ILE A 12 -9.25 1.28 -1.80
CA ILE A 12 -9.11 0.79 -3.19
C ILE A 12 -10.49 0.84 -3.86
N PRO A 13 -10.79 1.83 -4.71
CA PRO A 13 -12.10 1.95 -5.32
C PRO A 13 -12.31 0.86 -6.38
N LYS A 14 -13.55 0.36 -6.51
CA LYS A 14 -14.01 -0.44 -7.66
C LYS A 14 -13.18 -1.70 -7.97
N LEU A 15 -12.79 -2.39 -6.91
CA LEU A 15 -12.14 -3.69 -7.00
C LEU A 15 -13.18 -4.77 -7.38
N LYS A 16 -12.88 -5.58 -8.39
CA LYS A 16 -13.77 -6.65 -8.88
C LYS A 16 -13.43 -8.04 -8.30
N ILE A 17 -12.36 -8.15 -7.52
CA ILE A 17 -12.08 -9.37 -6.76
C ILE A 17 -12.94 -9.42 -5.49
N PRO A 18 -13.31 -10.62 -5.01
CA PRO A 18 -13.97 -10.77 -3.72
C PRO A 18 -13.07 -10.21 -2.60
N ALA A 19 -13.39 -9.02 -2.12
CA ALA A 19 -12.68 -8.35 -1.03
C ALA A 19 -13.69 -7.65 -0.12
N LEU A 20 -13.40 -7.69 1.18
CA LEU A 20 -14.18 -6.98 2.18
C LEU A 20 -13.61 -5.56 2.31
N VAL A 21 -14.34 -4.60 1.75
CA VAL A 21 -13.96 -3.18 1.85
C VAL A 21 -14.20 -2.70 3.28
N LYS A 22 -13.16 -2.11 3.89
CA LYS A 22 -13.18 -1.59 5.26
C LYS A 22 -12.80 -0.11 5.28
N SER A 23 -13.28 0.61 6.28
CA SER A 23 -12.83 1.97 6.56
C SER A 23 -11.49 1.98 7.31
N TYR A 24 -10.78 3.10 7.32
CA TYR A 24 -9.57 3.24 8.16
C TYR A 24 -9.88 3.03 9.65
N SER A 25 -11.04 3.47 10.13
CA SER A 25 -11.47 3.27 11.52
C SER A 25 -11.77 1.81 11.87
N ASP A 26 -12.14 0.99 10.88
CA ASP A 26 -12.27 -0.45 11.11
C ASP A 26 -10.89 -1.11 11.18
N ILE A 27 -9.97 -0.71 10.29
CA ILE A 27 -8.61 -1.27 10.29
C ILE A 27 -7.81 -0.81 11.50
N SER A 28 -8.01 0.39 12.04
CA SER A 28 -7.31 0.81 13.27
C SER A 28 -7.59 -0.10 14.47
N LYS A 29 -8.64 -0.92 14.40
CA LYS A 29 -9.04 -1.90 15.41
C LYS A 29 -8.60 -3.33 15.08
N TRP A 30 -7.68 -3.50 14.15
CA TRP A 30 -7.21 -4.82 13.71
C TRP A 30 -6.60 -5.64 14.85
N HIS A 31 -6.03 -4.97 15.85
CA HIS A 31 -5.34 -5.58 16.99
C HIS A 31 -6.27 -5.98 18.15
N GLU A 32 -7.54 -5.56 18.10
CA GLU A 32 -8.54 -5.88 19.13
C GLU A 32 -8.78 -7.39 19.15
N ARG A 33 -8.64 -7.98 20.34
CA ARG A 33 -8.67 -9.42 20.55
C ARG A 33 -9.22 -9.79 21.91
N THR A 34 -9.92 -10.91 21.96
CA THR A 34 -10.49 -11.48 23.18
C THR A 34 -9.79 -12.80 23.53
N CYS A 35 -9.41 -12.94 24.80
CA CYS A 35 -8.93 -14.22 25.33
C CYS A 35 -10.09 -15.22 25.43
N LYS A 36 -9.96 -16.38 24.80
CA LYS A 36 -11.00 -17.42 24.78
C LYS A 36 -10.98 -18.35 25.98
N ASN A 37 -9.87 -18.40 26.69
CA ASN A 37 -9.59 -19.31 27.80
C ASN A 37 -9.07 -18.54 29.02
N LEU A 38 -9.90 -17.60 29.50
CA LEU A 38 -9.58 -16.70 30.63
C LEU A 38 -9.25 -17.46 31.92
N GLU A 39 -9.76 -18.68 32.06
CA GLU A 39 -9.52 -19.58 33.18
C GLU A 39 -8.07 -20.09 33.27
N ILE A 40 -7.28 -19.96 32.21
CA ILE A 40 -5.87 -20.36 32.23
C ILE A 40 -5.02 -19.34 33.01
N PHE A 41 -4.39 -19.85 34.06
CA PHE A 41 -3.54 -19.06 34.95
C PHE A 41 -2.24 -18.60 34.29
N ASN A 42 -1.61 -19.48 33.49
CA ASN A 42 -0.38 -19.15 32.79
C ASN A 42 -0.66 -18.32 31.54
N GLU A 43 -0.11 -17.11 31.49
CA GLU A 43 -0.38 -16.16 30.41
C GLU A 43 0.14 -16.64 29.04
N SER A 44 1.23 -17.39 29.00
CA SER A 44 1.78 -17.94 27.74
C SER A 44 0.86 -18.94 27.06
N ASP A 45 -0.06 -19.55 27.81
CA ASP A 45 -0.96 -20.60 27.34
C ASP A 45 -2.34 -20.03 26.97
N ARG A 46 -2.52 -18.71 27.09
CA ARG A 46 -3.76 -18.03 26.68
C ARG A 46 -3.86 -17.94 25.17
N ILE A 47 -5.06 -18.24 24.68
CA ILE A 47 -5.42 -18.17 23.27
C ILE A 47 -6.23 -16.89 23.08
N TYR A 48 -5.77 -16.05 22.17
CA TYR A 48 -6.43 -14.80 21.78
C TYR A 48 -6.95 -14.93 20.36
N GLU A 49 -8.21 -14.57 20.16
CA GLU A 49 -8.83 -14.48 18.83
C GLU A 49 -9.13 -13.03 18.50
N LEU A 50 -8.96 -12.63 17.24
CA LEU A 50 -9.27 -11.28 16.77
C LEU A 50 -10.79 -11.04 16.80
N ASP A 51 -11.21 -9.87 17.26
CA ASP A 51 -12.63 -9.56 17.43
C ASP A 51 -13.31 -9.15 16.12
N ASN A 52 -12.56 -8.43 15.26
CA ASN A 52 -13.11 -7.74 14.09
C ASN A 52 -12.74 -8.40 12.75
N PHE A 53 -11.89 -9.42 12.79
CA PHE A 53 -11.20 -10.01 11.64
C PHE A 53 -11.07 -11.52 11.83
N ALA A 54 -11.26 -12.32 10.77
CA ALA A 54 -10.96 -13.75 10.82
C ALA A 54 -9.44 -14.00 10.84
N GLU A 55 -8.97 -15.24 11.07
CA GLU A 55 -7.54 -15.56 10.97
C GLU A 55 -7.12 -15.91 9.52
N GLY A 56 -5.84 -15.76 9.18
CA GLY A 56 -5.32 -16.11 7.84
C GLY A 56 -5.56 -15.06 6.74
N LEU A 57 -5.55 -13.78 7.11
CA LEU A 57 -6.01 -12.67 6.27
C LEU A 57 -4.90 -11.92 5.55
N LEU A 58 -5.28 -11.29 4.45
CA LEU A 58 -4.51 -10.25 3.78
C LEU A 58 -5.21 -8.89 3.97
N ILE A 59 -4.53 -7.92 4.57
CA ILE A 59 -4.98 -6.53 4.66
C ILE A 59 -4.18 -5.69 3.66
N VAL A 60 -4.85 -5.03 2.72
CA VAL A 60 -4.24 -4.10 1.76
C VAL A 60 -4.70 -2.68 2.06
N ILE A 61 -3.75 -1.82 2.40
CA ILE A 61 -3.99 -0.45 2.83
C ILE A 61 -3.42 0.50 1.78
N ASP A 62 -4.31 1.16 1.02
CA ASP A 62 -3.90 2.27 0.17
C ASP A 62 -3.75 3.56 0.97
N GLU A 63 -2.79 4.40 0.60
CA GLU A 63 -2.40 5.63 1.29
C GLU A 63 -2.28 5.45 2.82
N ALA A 64 -1.46 4.48 3.24
CA ALA A 64 -1.38 4.05 4.65
C ALA A 64 -0.97 5.15 5.64
N TYR A 65 -0.44 6.29 5.18
CA TYR A 65 -0.21 7.46 6.05
C TYR A 65 -1.51 7.97 6.70
N LYS A 66 -2.69 7.67 6.13
CA LYS A 66 -3.99 8.01 6.73
C LYS A 66 -4.32 7.17 7.95
N LEU A 67 -3.78 5.95 8.02
CA LEU A 67 -3.90 5.08 9.19
C LEU A 67 -2.78 5.34 10.19
N TRP A 68 -1.54 5.37 9.69
CA TRP A 68 -0.33 5.49 10.48
C TRP A 68 0.50 6.69 10.04
N PRO A 69 0.07 7.92 10.35
CA PRO A 69 0.80 9.12 9.97
C PRO A 69 2.14 9.23 10.71
N ALA A 70 3.11 9.89 10.07
CA ALA A 70 4.36 10.25 10.71
C ALA A 70 4.11 11.12 11.96
N ALA A 71 4.63 10.69 13.10
CA ALA A 71 4.36 11.33 14.40
C ALA A 71 5.62 11.87 15.11
N GLY A 72 6.78 11.84 14.44
CA GLY A 72 8.05 12.31 15.01
C GLY A 72 8.46 11.51 16.25
N ARG A 73 8.48 12.17 17.42
CA ARG A 73 8.80 11.54 18.73
C ARG A 73 7.57 11.21 19.57
N ALA A 74 6.36 11.43 19.04
CA ALA A 74 5.15 11.06 19.76
C ALA A 74 5.11 9.55 19.99
N LYS A 75 4.43 9.12 21.06
CA LYS A 75 4.21 7.70 21.32
C LYS A 75 3.43 7.09 20.15
N ALA A 76 3.85 5.91 19.69
CA ALA A 76 3.09 5.14 18.73
C ALA A 76 1.70 4.78 19.28
N SER A 77 0.72 4.68 18.40
CA SER A 77 -0.60 4.17 18.76
C SER A 77 -0.53 2.65 19.01
N GLU A 78 -1.47 2.12 19.78
CA GLU A 78 -1.49 0.71 20.18
C GLU A 78 -1.54 -0.24 18.96
N ASP A 79 -2.27 0.15 17.92
CA ASP A 79 -2.36 -0.59 16.67
C ASP A 79 -1.03 -0.63 15.91
N ILE A 80 -0.14 0.36 16.07
CA ILE A 80 1.23 0.31 15.54
C ILE A 80 2.11 -0.57 16.42
N GLU A 81 2.00 -0.46 17.75
CA GLU A 81 2.79 -1.26 18.69
C GLU A 81 2.54 -2.76 18.49
N CYS A 82 1.28 -3.14 18.25
CA CYS A 82 0.85 -4.51 17.98
C CYS A 82 1.35 -5.08 16.65
N LEU A 83 1.77 -4.26 15.68
CA LEU A 83 2.21 -4.74 14.36
C LEU A 83 3.37 -5.74 14.43
N ARG A 84 4.18 -5.70 15.49
CA ARG A 84 5.25 -6.69 15.70
C ARG A 84 4.73 -8.12 15.81
N GLU A 85 3.49 -8.29 16.26
CA GLU A 85 2.86 -9.57 16.56
C GLU A 85 1.81 -9.98 15.52
N HIS A 86 1.62 -9.20 14.44
CA HIS A 86 0.58 -9.47 13.43
C HIS A 86 0.64 -10.91 12.86
N ARG A 87 1.85 -11.49 12.75
CA ARG A 87 2.06 -12.85 12.25
C ARG A 87 1.59 -13.95 13.20
N HIS A 88 1.52 -13.69 14.51
CA HIS A 88 0.96 -14.65 15.46
C HIS A 88 -0.52 -14.93 15.16
N HIS A 89 -1.20 -13.98 14.51
CA HIS A 89 -2.59 -14.09 14.09
C HIS A 89 -2.75 -14.46 12.60
N GLY A 90 -1.66 -14.88 11.94
CA GLY A 90 -1.67 -15.24 10.52
C GLY A 90 -2.04 -14.08 9.59
N LEU A 91 -1.82 -12.83 10.00
CA LEU A 91 -2.08 -11.65 9.20
C LEU A 91 -0.90 -11.35 8.27
N ASP A 92 -1.19 -11.02 7.02
CA ASP A 92 -0.26 -10.37 6.09
C ASP A 92 -0.76 -8.96 5.78
N ILE A 93 0.12 -7.97 5.85
CA ILE A 93 -0.21 -6.56 5.65
C ILE A 93 0.57 -5.99 4.46
N TYR A 94 -0.16 -5.43 3.50
CA TYR A 94 0.38 -4.75 2.33
C TYR A 94 0.05 -3.28 2.41
N ILE A 95 1.07 -2.44 2.31
CA ILE A 95 0.95 -0.99 2.33
C ILE A 95 1.27 -0.46 0.95
N VAL A 96 0.38 0.38 0.42
CA VAL A 96 0.62 1.18 -0.79
C VAL A 96 0.72 2.65 -0.38
N ALA A 97 1.76 3.33 -0.87
CA ALA A 97 1.96 4.74 -0.61
C ALA A 97 2.79 5.39 -1.72
N GLN A 98 2.44 6.63 -2.07
CA GLN A 98 3.23 7.45 -3.00
C GLN A 98 4.43 8.10 -2.32
N THR A 99 4.25 8.50 -1.06
CA THR A 99 5.26 9.17 -0.23
C THR A 99 5.42 8.40 1.09
N PRO A 100 6.26 7.35 1.13
CA PRO A 100 6.41 6.49 2.31
C PRO A 100 6.85 7.24 3.56
N SER A 101 7.59 8.35 3.43
CA SER A 101 8.04 9.19 4.55
C SER A 101 6.92 9.85 5.35
N TYR A 102 5.67 9.80 4.88
CA TYR A 102 4.50 10.25 5.65
C TYR A 102 3.92 9.16 6.54
N ILE A 103 4.44 7.94 6.46
CA ILE A 103 4.06 6.83 7.34
C ILE A 103 4.93 6.87 8.61
N HIS A 104 4.37 6.42 9.72
CA HIS A 104 5.07 6.26 10.98
C HIS A 104 6.35 5.42 10.84
N ALA A 105 7.44 5.85 11.50
CA ALA A 105 8.75 5.22 11.36
C ALA A 105 8.74 3.76 11.82
N ASP A 106 8.05 3.44 12.93
CA ASP A 106 7.95 2.05 13.43
C ASP A 106 7.27 1.12 12.42
N VAL A 107 6.26 1.59 11.69
CA VAL A 107 5.61 0.80 10.63
C VAL A 107 6.60 0.51 9.51
N LEU A 108 7.32 1.54 9.05
CA LEU A 108 8.34 1.41 8.01
C LEU A 108 9.49 0.47 8.45
N GLY A 109 9.86 0.51 9.73
CA GLY A 109 10.89 -0.35 10.31
C GLY A 109 10.51 -1.83 10.36
N LEU A 110 9.22 -2.16 10.29
CA LEU A 110 8.72 -3.54 10.23
C LEU A 110 8.57 -4.08 8.80
N VAL A 111 8.78 -3.24 7.78
CA VAL A 111 8.68 -3.67 6.38
C VAL A 111 9.77 -4.68 6.06
N GLN A 112 9.36 -5.89 5.68
CA GLN A 112 10.26 -6.97 5.26
C GLN A 112 10.41 -7.08 3.74
N LYS A 113 9.62 -6.29 3.00
CA LYS A 113 9.65 -6.27 1.54
C LYS A 113 9.19 -4.92 1.03
N HIS A 114 10.09 -4.18 0.39
CA HIS A 114 9.79 -2.91 -0.25
C HIS A 114 9.88 -3.04 -1.77
N LEU A 115 8.79 -2.75 -2.46
CA LEU A 115 8.72 -2.69 -3.91
C LEU A 115 8.55 -1.24 -4.38
N HIS A 116 9.54 -0.71 -5.08
CA HIS A 116 9.45 0.63 -5.68
C HIS A 116 9.29 0.53 -7.20
N ILE A 117 8.13 0.95 -7.71
CA ILE A 117 7.87 1.00 -9.15
C ILE A 117 8.35 2.34 -9.70
N THR A 118 9.30 2.31 -10.65
CA THR A 118 9.81 3.50 -11.33
C THR A 118 9.44 3.48 -12.82
N PRO A 119 8.80 4.54 -13.35
CA PRO A 119 8.63 4.70 -14.79
C PRO A 119 9.96 5.02 -15.46
N THR A 120 10.17 4.45 -16.64
CA THR A 120 11.34 4.63 -17.49
C THR A 120 10.90 4.81 -18.94
N TRP A 121 11.81 5.25 -19.80
CA TRP A 121 11.54 5.35 -21.23
C TRP A 121 11.25 3.99 -21.91
N LYS A 122 11.68 2.87 -21.31
CA LYS A 122 11.40 1.49 -21.80
C LYS A 122 10.18 0.83 -21.13
N GLY A 123 9.36 1.58 -20.39
CA GLY A 123 8.25 1.03 -19.60
C GLY A 123 8.48 1.21 -18.10
N ARG A 124 8.14 0.22 -17.27
CA ARG A 124 8.27 0.31 -15.81
C ARG A 124 9.26 -0.72 -15.27
N ARG A 125 9.98 -0.34 -14.23
CA ARG A 125 10.86 -1.25 -13.47
C ARG A 125 10.42 -1.31 -12.01
N ILE A 126 10.62 -2.46 -11.39
CA ILE A 126 10.53 -2.65 -9.95
C ILE A 126 11.93 -2.76 -9.40
N TYR A 127 12.19 -2.04 -8.31
CA TYR A 127 13.33 -2.23 -7.44
C TYR A 127 12.82 -2.83 -6.14
N GLU A 128 13.35 -3.99 -5.76
CA GLU A 128 12.96 -4.73 -4.57
C GLU A 128 14.09 -4.70 -3.52
N TRP A 129 13.72 -4.42 -2.27
CA TRP A 129 14.59 -4.53 -1.09
C TRP A 129 13.92 -5.44 -0.04
N SER A 130 14.74 -6.13 0.76
CA SER A 130 14.31 -6.96 1.90
C SER A 130 13.93 -6.14 3.15
N GLU A 131 14.00 -4.82 3.05
CA GLU A 131 13.67 -3.87 4.10
C GLU A 131 13.18 -2.56 3.49
N TYR A 132 12.65 -1.65 4.32
CA TYR A 132 12.30 -0.32 3.83
C TYR A 132 13.55 0.45 3.37
N CYS A 133 13.52 0.91 2.12
CA CYS A 133 14.54 1.81 1.57
C CYS A 133 14.01 3.24 1.60
N SER A 134 14.58 4.09 2.44
CA SER A 134 14.19 5.50 2.60
C SER A 134 14.53 6.38 1.40
N THR A 135 15.48 5.96 0.57
CA THR A 135 16.00 6.74 -0.55
C THR A 135 16.01 5.94 -1.86
N PRO A 136 14.86 5.41 -2.32
CA PRO A 136 14.79 4.44 -3.42
C PRO A 136 15.15 5.04 -4.79
N ARG A 137 15.28 6.37 -4.87
CA ARG A 137 15.66 7.09 -6.09
C ARG A 137 17.17 7.22 -6.26
N LEU A 138 17.95 7.11 -5.19
CA LEU A 138 19.41 7.24 -5.25
C LEU A 138 20.02 6.07 -6.02
N LYS A 139 21.09 6.36 -6.75
CA LYS A 139 21.79 5.37 -7.56
C LYS A 139 22.35 4.23 -6.69
N THR A 140 23.01 4.59 -5.59
CA THR A 140 23.57 3.64 -4.62
C THR A 140 22.50 2.73 -4.02
N SER A 141 21.34 3.28 -3.66
CA SER A 141 20.22 2.49 -3.13
C SER A 141 19.67 1.50 -4.17
N LYS A 142 19.63 1.89 -5.45
CA LYS A 142 19.19 1.02 -6.55
C LYS A 142 20.20 -0.09 -6.88
N GLU A 143 21.50 0.17 -6.71
CA GLU A 143 22.55 -0.85 -6.90
C GLU A 143 22.39 -2.02 -5.90
N ASN A 144 21.83 -1.75 -4.71
CA ASN A 144 21.52 -2.75 -3.69
C ASN A 144 20.14 -3.42 -3.87
N ALA A 145 19.38 -3.04 -4.90
CA ALA A 145 18.05 -3.57 -5.13
C ALA A 145 18.07 -4.74 -6.11
N VAL A 146 17.14 -5.68 -5.96
CA VAL A 146 16.84 -6.64 -7.01
C VAL A 146 15.97 -5.93 -8.05
N GLU A 147 16.49 -5.78 -9.27
CA GLU A 147 15.80 -5.08 -10.35
C GLU A 147 15.04 -6.06 -11.26
N SER A 148 13.79 -5.73 -11.59
CA SER A 148 13.00 -6.47 -12.57
C SER A 148 12.16 -5.54 -13.45
N VAL A 149 11.80 -6.03 -14.66
CA VAL A 149 10.87 -5.32 -15.54
C VAL A 149 9.46 -5.53 -15.04
N TYR A 150 8.72 -4.45 -14.81
CA TYR A 150 7.32 -4.54 -14.45
C TYR A 150 6.46 -4.63 -15.71
N LYS A 151 5.83 -5.77 -15.89
CA LYS A 151 4.76 -5.98 -16.87
C LYS A 151 3.46 -6.10 -16.10
N LEU A 152 2.53 -5.18 -16.33
CA LEU A 152 1.20 -5.29 -15.77
C LEU A 152 0.52 -6.51 -16.41
N PRO A 153 0.08 -7.51 -15.63
CA PRO A 153 -0.62 -8.66 -16.19
C PRO A 153 -1.90 -8.18 -16.89
N THR A 154 -2.14 -8.61 -18.13
CA THR A 154 -3.32 -8.20 -18.91
C THR A 154 -4.63 -8.50 -18.19
N LYS A 155 -4.70 -9.62 -17.45
CA LYS A 155 -5.86 -10.00 -16.63
C LYS A 155 -6.12 -9.05 -15.46
N SER A 156 -5.15 -8.23 -15.03
CA SER A 156 -5.34 -7.30 -13.91
C SER A 156 -6.29 -6.14 -14.26
N PHE A 157 -6.44 -5.80 -15.55
CA PHE A 157 -7.42 -4.80 -16.00
C PHE A 157 -8.87 -5.27 -15.78
N ASP A 158 -9.11 -6.59 -15.84
CA ASP A 158 -10.43 -7.16 -15.59
C ASP A 158 -10.80 -7.13 -14.11
N LEU A 159 -9.81 -6.98 -13.22
CA LEU A 159 -9.97 -7.00 -11.76
C LEU A 159 -10.19 -5.61 -11.14
N TYR A 160 -10.03 -4.54 -11.91
CA TYR A 160 -10.11 -3.16 -11.43
C TYR A 160 -10.78 -2.26 -12.46
N GLU A 161 -11.83 -1.53 -12.07
CA GLU A 161 -12.41 -0.51 -12.94
C GLU A 161 -11.55 0.76 -12.86
N SER A 162 -10.69 0.98 -13.87
CA SER A 162 -9.78 2.12 -13.90
C SER A 162 -10.51 3.46 -13.68
N ALA A 163 -9.96 4.33 -12.84
CA ALA A 163 -10.43 5.69 -12.56
C ALA A 163 -10.33 6.67 -13.75
N LEU A 164 -10.47 6.19 -14.98
CA LEU A 164 -10.57 7.00 -16.20
C LEU A 164 -11.85 7.86 -16.23
N PHE A 165 -12.81 7.62 -15.33
CA PHE A 165 -14.04 8.40 -15.25
C PHE A 165 -13.83 9.83 -14.71
N THR A 166 -12.75 10.11 -13.95
CA THR A 166 -12.53 11.43 -13.35
C THR A 166 -11.85 12.43 -14.30
N LEU A 167 -11.08 11.98 -15.29
CA LEU A 167 -10.34 12.87 -16.20
C LEU A 167 -11.13 13.32 -17.45
N ASN A 168 -12.30 12.73 -17.71
CA ASN A 168 -13.11 13.06 -18.90
C ASN A 168 -14.03 14.29 -18.73
N ARG A 169 -13.94 15.03 -17.61
CA ARG A 169 -14.75 16.26 -17.40
C ARG A 169 -14.06 17.58 -17.77
N VAL A 170 -12.82 17.60 -18.27
CA VAL A 170 -12.12 18.86 -18.64
C VAL A 170 -11.89 19.04 -20.15
N LYS A 171 -12.36 18.15 -21.03
CA LYS A 171 -12.31 18.36 -22.49
C LYS A 171 -13.65 18.83 -23.09
N LYS A 172 -14.03 20.05 -22.71
CA LYS A 172 -15.04 20.94 -23.35
C LYS A 172 -14.81 22.26 -22.63
N TYR A 173 -14.00 23.22 -23.09
CA TYR A 173 -14.00 24.02 -24.31
C TYR A 173 -12.52 24.41 -24.56
N ILE A 174 -11.96 24.33 -25.77
CA ILE A 174 -11.80 25.46 -26.70
C ILE A 174 -11.60 24.86 -28.11
N SER A 175 -12.43 25.32 -29.04
CA SER A 175 -12.43 24.99 -30.46
C SER A 175 -11.43 25.83 -31.26
N ASN A 176 -10.82 25.16 -32.24
CA ASN A 176 -10.03 25.62 -33.40
C ASN A 176 -10.11 27.08 -33.86
N SER A 177 -8.94 27.68 -34.09
CA SER A 177 -8.55 28.57 -35.21
C SER A 177 -7.05 28.88 -35.01
N GLY A 178 -6.08 28.77 -35.92
CA GLY A 178 -5.96 28.38 -37.32
C GLY A 178 -4.47 28.52 -37.68
N TYR A 179 -3.99 27.73 -38.64
CA TYR A 179 -2.82 27.93 -39.53
C TYR A 179 -1.43 28.39 -39.02
N LEU A 180 -0.45 27.51 -39.34
CA LEU A 180 0.85 27.75 -40.03
C LEU A 180 2.17 28.01 -39.28
N SER A 181 3.14 27.16 -39.68
CA SER A 181 4.60 27.31 -39.88
C SER A 181 5.56 27.44 -38.67
N GLN A 182 6.53 26.51 -38.64
CA GLN A 182 7.82 26.61 -37.93
C GLN A 182 8.81 27.56 -38.67
N PRO A 183 10.12 27.63 -38.32
CA PRO A 183 10.73 28.49 -37.29
C PRO A 183 11.82 29.41 -37.90
N SER A 184 12.26 30.46 -37.20
CA SER A 184 13.52 31.14 -37.56
C SER A 184 14.17 31.85 -36.38
N TYR A 185 15.46 31.54 -36.20
CA TYR A 185 16.47 32.25 -35.45
C TYR A 185 16.40 33.78 -35.64
N LEU A 186 16.69 34.56 -34.59
CA LEU A 186 17.75 35.59 -34.59
C LEU A 186 17.93 36.23 -33.21
N ARG A 187 19.19 36.59 -32.96
CA ARG A 187 19.73 37.30 -31.80
C ARG A 187 19.11 38.69 -31.64
N HIS A 188 19.11 39.21 -30.42
CA HIS A 188 20.03 40.28 -30.00
C HIS A 188 20.29 40.18 -28.50
#